data_AF-A0A7S3YC03-F1
#
_entry.id   AF-A0A7S3YC03-F1
#
_cell.length_a   1.000
_cell.length_b   1.000
_cell.length_c   1.000
_cell.angle_alpha   90.00
_cell.angle_beta   90.00
_cell.angle_gamma   90.00
#
_symmetry.space_group_name_H-M   'P 1'
#
loop_
_entity.id
_entity.type
_entity.pdbx_description
1 polymer ?
#
loop_
_entity_poly.entity_id
_entity_poly.type
_entity_poly.pdbx_seq_one_letter_code
_entity_poly.pdbx_strand_id
1 'polypeptide(L)'
;KICDEGVAPEQLRAALEGRILKEVGRRGKQMFFITDKAPHTLWHFGMTGFFYVQGDVEPRYQRFTPDLSVWPPRFCKYELQFEGGVKLAFCDPRRLGKVKIRASPLEEAPISKL
;
A
#
# COMPACT_ATOMS: atom_id res chain seq x y z
N LYS A 1 -4.44 -15.44 -0.50
CA LYS A 1 -5.52 -14.78 0.29
C LYS A 1 -4.87 -13.69 1.09
N ILE A 2 -5.04 -12.46 0.63
CA ILE A 2 -4.69 -11.25 1.37
C ILE A 2 -5.81 -11.06 2.41
N CYS A 3 -5.59 -10.29 3.46
CA CYS A 3 -6.63 -9.88 4.39
C CYS A 3 -7.25 -8.57 3.87
N ASP A 4 -7.83 -8.62 2.69
CA ASP A 4 -8.78 -7.64 2.18
C ASP A 4 -10.05 -7.74 3.03
N GLU A 5 -10.18 -6.85 4.00
CA GLU A 5 -11.38 -6.77 4.83
C GLU A 5 -12.52 -6.15 4.01
N GLY A 6 -13.03 -6.90 3.03
CA GLY A 6 -14.14 -6.54 2.14
C GLY A 6 -13.76 -5.75 0.89
N VAL A 7 -12.51 -5.85 0.38
CA VAL A 7 -12.07 -5.15 -0.84
C VAL A 7 -11.58 -6.15 -1.88
N ALA A 8 -12.36 -6.37 -2.93
CA ALA A 8 -11.94 -7.23 -4.03
C ALA A 8 -10.74 -6.61 -4.80
N PRO A 9 -9.82 -7.42 -5.35
CA PRO A 9 -8.69 -6.94 -6.15
C PRO A 9 -9.10 -5.97 -7.28
N GLU A 10 -10.25 -6.20 -7.88
CA GLU A 10 -10.83 -5.39 -8.95
C GLU A 10 -11.22 -4.00 -8.47
N GLN A 11 -11.75 -3.89 -7.25
CA GLN A 11 -12.08 -2.60 -6.63
C GLN A 11 -10.81 -1.80 -6.33
N LEU A 12 -9.76 -2.47 -5.87
CA LEU A 12 -8.47 -1.83 -5.61
C LEU A 12 -7.82 -1.34 -6.91
N ARG A 13 -7.85 -2.14 -7.97
CA ARG A 13 -7.41 -1.72 -9.31
C ARG A 13 -8.18 -0.49 -9.78
N ALA A 14 -9.52 -0.51 -9.72
CA ALA A 14 -10.34 0.62 -10.13
C ALA A 14 -10.08 1.91 -9.33
N ALA A 15 -9.64 1.80 -8.08
CA ALA A 15 -9.29 2.94 -7.22
C ALA A 15 -7.90 3.53 -7.53
N LEU A 16 -6.99 2.80 -8.19
CA LEU A 16 -5.59 3.19 -8.36
C LEU A 16 -5.15 3.29 -9.83
N GLU A 17 -5.62 2.40 -10.70
CA GLU A 17 -5.22 2.38 -12.11
C GLU A 17 -5.69 3.65 -12.84
N GLY A 18 -4.77 4.27 -13.58
CA GLY A 18 -5.02 5.54 -14.29
C GLY A 18 -5.23 6.76 -13.38
N ARG A 19 -5.00 6.63 -12.07
CA ARG A 19 -5.09 7.75 -11.11
C ARG A 19 -3.74 8.42 -10.89
N ILE A 20 -3.79 9.69 -10.50
CA ILE A 20 -2.62 10.45 -10.09
C ILE A 20 -2.55 10.45 -8.58
N LEU A 21 -1.48 9.90 -8.01
CA LEU A 21 -1.20 10.00 -6.58
C LEU A 21 -0.83 11.44 -6.23
N LYS A 22 -1.69 12.12 -5.47
CA LYS A 22 -1.53 13.54 -5.08
C LYS A 22 -0.90 13.70 -3.71
N GLU A 23 -1.31 12.87 -2.76
CA GLU A 23 -0.84 12.95 -1.38
C GLU A 23 -0.65 11.55 -0.80
N VAL A 24 0.38 11.43 0.03
CA VAL A 24 0.59 10.28 0.91
C VAL A 24 0.71 10.82 2.32
N GLY A 25 -0.12 10.29 3.22
CA GLY A 25 -0.10 10.66 4.61
C GLY A 25 -0.27 9.47 5.53
N ARG A 26 -0.17 9.72 6.83
CA ARG A 26 -0.35 8.69 7.86
C ARG A 26 -0.99 9.27 9.10
N ARG A 27 -1.97 8.54 9.65
CA ARG A 27 -2.50 8.77 11.01
C ARG A 27 -2.52 7.46 11.78
N GLY A 28 -1.84 7.43 12.94
CA GLY A 28 -1.60 6.19 13.69
C GLY A 28 -0.89 5.14 12.82
N LYS A 29 -1.42 3.92 12.76
CA LYS A 29 -0.89 2.82 11.94
C LYS A 29 -1.55 2.72 10.55
N GLN A 30 -2.30 3.74 10.16
CA GLN A 30 -2.96 3.82 8.85
C GLN A 30 -2.21 4.80 7.97
N MET A 31 -1.58 4.30 6.91
CA MET A 31 -1.11 5.13 5.81
C MET A 31 -2.25 5.29 4.80
N PHE A 32 -2.30 6.40 4.09
CA PHE A 32 -3.33 6.66 3.09
C PHE A 32 -2.75 7.30 1.85
N PHE A 33 -3.28 6.91 0.70
CA PHE A 33 -2.96 7.47 -0.61
C PHE A 33 -4.18 8.23 -1.12
N ILE A 34 -4.02 9.55 -1.30
CA ILE A 34 -5.01 10.42 -1.92
C ILE A 34 -4.68 10.54 -3.39
N THR A 35 -5.64 10.19 -4.22
CA THR A 35 -5.61 10.28 -5.67
C THR A 35 -6.31 11.56 -6.14
N ASP A 36 -6.18 11.90 -7.42
CA ASP A 36 -6.92 12.98 -8.07
C ASP A 36 -8.45 12.82 -7.99
N LYS A 37 -8.94 11.58 -7.89
CA LYS A 37 -10.36 11.29 -7.74
C LYS A 37 -10.59 10.15 -6.74
N ALA A 38 -11.62 10.30 -5.91
CA ALA A 38 -12.13 9.23 -5.07
C ALA A 38 -12.55 7.99 -5.91
N PRO A 39 -12.48 6.78 -5.33
CA PRO A 39 -12.09 6.54 -3.95
C PRO A 39 -10.57 6.44 -3.75
N HIS A 40 -10.16 6.60 -2.50
CA HIS A 40 -8.78 6.61 -2.02
C HIS A 40 -8.45 5.32 -1.27
N THR A 41 -7.17 5.05 -1.04
CA THR A 41 -6.75 3.79 -0.39
C THR A 41 -6.11 4.01 0.97
N LEU A 42 -6.41 3.11 1.90
CA LEU A 42 -5.79 3.01 3.21
C LEU A 42 -4.95 1.74 3.29
N TRP A 43 -3.80 1.84 3.93
CA TRP A 43 -2.81 0.78 4.04
C TRP A 43 -2.42 0.61 5.51
N HIS A 44 -2.80 -0.54 6.08
CA HIS A 44 -2.33 -0.98 7.39
C HIS A 44 -1.32 -2.10 7.20
N PHE A 45 -0.11 -1.93 7.75
CA PHE A 45 1.02 -2.79 7.42
C PHE A 45 1.02 -4.10 8.24
N GLY A 46 0.14 -4.20 9.24
CA GLY A 46 0.18 -5.33 10.16
C GLY A 46 1.46 -5.32 10.99
N MET A 47 2.07 -6.48 11.18
CA MET A 47 3.31 -6.60 11.97
C MET A 47 4.58 -6.61 11.12
N THR A 48 4.51 -7.09 9.87
CA THR A 48 5.68 -7.32 9.00
C THR A 48 5.51 -6.74 7.61
N GLY A 49 4.41 -6.03 7.36
CA GLY A 49 4.20 -5.38 6.08
C GLY A 49 5.17 -4.23 5.89
N PHE A 50 5.55 -4.00 4.64
CA PHE A 50 6.40 -2.88 4.26
C PHE A 50 6.15 -2.49 2.80
N PHE A 51 6.48 -1.24 2.48
CA PHE A 51 6.63 -0.79 1.11
C PHE A 51 8.10 -0.83 0.69
N TYR A 52 8.33 -1.11 -0.58
CA TYR A 52 9.64 -1.04 -1.20
C TYR A 52 9.55 -0.40 -2.58
N VAL A 53 10.38 0.60 -2.83
CA VAL A 53 10.49 1.29 -4.14
C VAL A 53 11.63 0.65 -4.92
N GLN A 54 11.38 0.22 -6.15
CA GLN A 54 12.40 -0.40 -6.99
C GLN A 54 13.57 0.56 -7.23
N GLY A 55 14.79 0.10 -6.95
CA GLY A 55 16.01 0.88 -7.15
C GLY A 55 16.35 1.82 -5.99
N ASP A 56 15.50 1.90 -4.95
CA ASP A 56 15.85 2.58 -3.71
C ASP A 56 16.79 1.70 -2.87
N VAL A 57 17.68 2.37 -2.13
CA VAL A 57 18.66 1.72 -1.24
C VAL A 57 17.88 0.94 -0.17
N GLU A 58 18.42 -0.21 0.23
CA GLU A 58 17.81 -1.15 1.19
C GLU A 58 16.88 -0.51 2.20
N PRO A 59 15.71 -1.11 2.49
CA PRO A 59 14.75 -0.50 3.38
C PRO A 59 15.38 -0.24 4.75
N ARG A 60 15.70 1.03 4.99
CA ARG A 60 16.19 1.50 6.28
C ARG A 60 15.12 1.14 7.31
N TYR A 61 15.54 0.54 8.42
CA TYR A 61 14.68 0.13 9.55
C TYR A 61 13.88 -1.17 9.39
N GLN A 62 14.32 -2.13 8.57
CA GLN A 62 13.77 -3.50 8.59
C GLN A 62 14.66 -4.48 9.37
N ARG A 63 14.03 -5.41 10.09
CA ARG A 63 14.72 -6.50 10.81
C ARG A 63 15.18 -7.64 9.88
N PHE A 64 14.86 -7.56 8.60
CA PHE A 64 15.25 -8.54 7.58
C PHE A 64 15.63 -7.78 6.31
N THR A 65 16.62 -8.30 5.58
CA THR A 65 17.02 -7.78 4.28
C THR A 65 16.33 -8.63 3.21
N PRO A 66 15.28 -8.13 2.54
CA PRO A 66 14.71 -8.85 1.40
C PRO A 66 15.77 -8.96 0.30
N ASP A 67 15.75 -10.04 -0.47
CA ASP A 67 16.53 -10.11 -1.71
C ASP A 67 15.89 -9.16 -2.73
N LEU A 68 16.59 -8.08 -3.03
CA LEU A 68 16.16 -7.00 -3.92
C LEU A 68 16.71 -7.17 -5.35
N SER A 69 17.49 -8.22 -5.62
CA SER A 69 17.99 -8.52 -6.96
C SER A 69 16.89 -8.98 -7.92
N VAL A 70 15.76 -9.42 -7.38
CA VAL A 70 14.59 -9.93 -8.12
C VAL A 70 13.37 -9.06 -7.85
N TRP A 71 12.65 -8.69 -8.92
CA TRP A 71 11.41 -7.92 -8.85
C TRP A 71 10.21 -8.70 -9.42
N PRO A 72 9.03 -8.69 -8.76
CA PRO A 72 8.78 -8.07 -7.46
C PRO A 72 9.46 -8.87 -6.31
N PRO A 73 9.75 -8.22 -5.17
CA PRO A 73 10.42 -8.89 -4.06
C PRO A 73 9.61 -10.06 -3.49
N ARG A 74 10.30 -10.96 -2.80
CA ARG A 74 9.64 -12.07 -2.09
C ARG A 74 8.56 -11.53 -1.14
N PHE A 75 7.43 -12.24 -1.11
CA PHE A 75 6.24 -11.88 -0.32
C PHE A 75 5.46 -10.64 -0.78
N CYS A 76 5.78 -10.08 -1.94
CA CYS A 76 4.93 -9.08 -2.59
C CYS A 76 3.46 -9.53 -2.64
N LYS A 77 2.56 -8.58 -2.38
CA LYS A 77 1.11 -8.73 -2.42
C LYS A 77 0.48 -7.75 -3.40
N TYR A 78 1.01 -6.53 -3.46
CA TYR A 78 0.58 -5.51 -4.41
C TYR A 78 1.81 -4.88 -5.05
N GLU A 79 1.76 -4.73 -6.37
CA GLU A 79 2.74 -3.98 -7.14
C GLU A 79 2.00 -2.81 -7.80
N LEU A 80 2.50 -1.60 -7.58
CA LEU A 80 2.05 -0.39 -8.24
C LEU A 80 3.14 0.06 -9.19
N GLN A 81 2.78 0.30 -10.44
CA GLN A 81 3.68 0.84 -11.46
C GLN A 81 3.21 2.24 -11.83
N PHE A 82 4.10 3.22 -11.68
CA PHE A 82 3.86 4.59 -12.08
C PHE A 82 4.36 4.81 -13.51
N GLU A 83 3.75 5.76 -14.21
CA GLU A 83 4.07 6.08 -15.62
C GLU A 83 5.55 6.46 -15.82
N GLY A 84 6.16 7.13 -14.83
CA GLY A 84 7.59 7.48 -14.85
C GLY A 84 8.56 6.31 -14.64
N GLY A 85 8.09 5.07 -14.68
CA GLY A 85 8.90 3.86 -14.52
C GLY A 85 9.18 3.44 -13.07
N VAL A 86 8.80 4.27 -12.09
CA VAL A 86 8.91 3.92 -10.66
C VAL A 86 7.95 2.78 -10.34
N LYS A 87 8.43 1.77 -9.60
CA LYS A 87 7.61 0.67 -9.10
C LYS A 87 7.64 0.60 -7.58
N LEU A 88 6.49 0.33 -6.98
CA LEU A 88 6.28 0.23 -5.54
C LEU A 88 5.66 -1.13 -5.21
N ALA A 89 6.30 -1.89 -4.35
CA ALA A 89 5.82 -3.19 -3.89
C ALA A 89 5.36 -3.10 -2.43
N PHE A 90 4.14 -3.52 -2.15
CA PHE A 90 3.69 -3.86 -0.79
C PHE A 90 3.99 -5.33 -0.52
N CYS A 91 4.90 -5.59 0.40
CA CYS A 91 5.29 -6.94 0.80
C CYS A 91 4.78 -7.21 2.20
N ASP A 92 4.23 -8.40 2.43
CA ASP A 92 3.71 -8.79 3.74
C ASP A 92 3.87 -10.30 3.98
N PRO A 93 4.99 -10.71 4.61
CA PRO A 93 5.30 -12.11 4.87
C PRO A 93 4.25 -12.82 5.73
N ARG A 94 3.72 -12.13 6.76
CA ARG A 94 2.74 -12.72 7.70
C ARG A 94 1.28 -12.58 7.24
N ARG A 95 1.01 -11.83 6.17
CA ARG A 95 -0.34 -11.64 5.60
C ARG A 95 -1.32 -11.03 6.59
N LEU A 96 -0.86 -10.06 7.38
CA LEU A 96 -1.65 -9.35 8.40
C LEU A 96 -1.93 -7.89 8.03
N GLY A 97 -1.33 -7.43 6.94
CA GLY A 97 -1.63 -6.15 6.34
C GLY A 97 -3.05 -6.14 5.79
N LYS A 98 -3.67 -4.96 5.84
CA LYS A 98 -5.03 -4.72 5.35
C LYS A 98 -5.02 -3.52 4.42
N VAL A 99 -5.76 -3.63 3.32
CA VAL A 99 -6.02 -2.51 2.41
C VAL A 99 -7.50 -2.20 2.45
N LYS A 100 -7.86 -0.92 2.52
CA LYS A 100 -9.24 -0.44 2.50
C LYS A 100 -9.41 0.66 1.47
N ILE A 101 -10.64 0.84 1.00
CA ILE A 101 -11.02 1.90 0.06
C ILE A 101 -12.01 2.84 0.74
N ARG A 102 -11.81 4.15 0.64
CA ARG A 102 -12.63 5.20 1.28
C ARG A 102 -12.87 6.36 0.34
N ALA A 103 -14.03 6.99 0.41
CA ALA A 103 -14.28 8.24 -0.32
C ALA A 103 -13.54 9.40 0.34
N SER A 104 -13.56 9.45 1.69
CA SER A 104 -12.91 10.45 2.52
C SER A 104 -12.08 9.78 3.63
N PRO A 105 -10.82 9.38 3.36
CA PRO A 105 -9.95 8.64 4.28
C PRO A 105 -9.88 9.16 5.71
N LEU A 106 -9.85 10.48 5.91
CA LEU A 106 -9.68 11.10 7.23
C LEU A 106 -10.97 11.14 8.05
N GLU A 107 -12.12 11.14 7.38
CA GLU A 107 -13.45 11.26 7.99
C GLU A 107 -14.09 9.89 8.23
N GLU A 108 -13.59 8.86 7.56
CA GLU A 108 -14.12 7.50 7.66
C GLU A 108 -13.28 6.59 8.57
N ALA A 109 -13.93 5.59 9.17
CA ALA A 109 -13.24 4.58 9.95
C ALA A 109 -12.30 3.75 9.06
N PRO A 110 -11.08 3.40 9.52
CA PRO A 110 -10.64 3.46 10.91
C PRO A 110 -10.07 4.81 11.37
N ILE A 111 -9.70 5.74 10.48
CA ILE A 111 -8.93 6.93 10.86
C ILE A 111 -9.74 7.88 11.73
N SER A 112 -11.02 8.09 11.45
CA SER A 112 -11.87 8.99 12.25
C SER A 112 -12.16 8.49 13.67
N LYS A 113 -11.82 7.23 13.98
CA LYS A 113 -11.98 6.62 15.31
C LYS A 113 -10.65 6.50 16.07
N LEU A 114 -9.57 7.12 15.58
CA LEU A 114 -8.24 7.16 16.19
C LEU A 114 -8.03 8.37 17.08
#